data_AF-A0A2S0MTR3-F1
#
_entry.id   AF-A0A2S0MTR3-F1
#
_cell.length_a   1.000
_cell.length_b   1.000
_cell.length_c   1.000
_cell.angle_alpha   90.00
_cell.angle_beta   90.00
_cell.angle_gamma   90.00
#
_symmetry.space_group_name_H-M   'P 1'
#
loop_
_entity.id
_entity.type
_entity.pdbx_description
1 polymer ?
#
loop_
_entity_poly.entity_id
_entity_poly.type
_entity_poly.pdbx_seq_one_letter_code
_entity_poly.pdbx_strand_id
1 'polypeptide(L)' 'MTITVYSKPACVQCTATTRALDARGVSYEIVDLTQDPAAMELVQGLGYRQAPVVMAGDDHWAGFRPDMIGRLS' A
#
# COMPACT_ATOMS: atom_id res chain seq x y z
N MET A 1 9.06 -11.34 3.66
CA MET A 1 9.10 -9.96 3.14
C MET A 1 8.10 -9.14 3.92
N THR A 2 8.46 -7.91 4.35
CA THR A 2 7.49 -7.00 4.97
C THR A 2 6.78 -6.22 3.87
N ILE A 3 5.45 -6.29 3.87
CA ILE A 3 4.60 -5.49 2.97
C ILE A 3 3.88 -4.46 3.83
N THR A 4 3.96 -3.19 3.45
CA THR A 4 3.25 -2.10 4.12
C THR A 4 2.35 -1.39 3.11
N VAL A 5 1.06 -1.30 3.43
CA VAL A 5 0.04 -0.63 2.63
C VAL A 5 -0.30 0.70 3.30
N TYR A 6 0.22 1.78 2.76
CA TYR A 6 -0.16 3.13 3.12
C TYR A 6 -1.51 3.46 2.50
N SER A 7 -2.53 3.60 3.35
CA SER A 7 -3.94 3.69 2.99
C SER A 7 -4.55 5.01 3.50
N LYS A 8 -5.82 5.24 3.18
CA LYS A 8 -6.64 6.30 3.78
C LYS A 8 -8.11 5.87 3.83
N PRO A 9 -8.93 6.47 4.71
CA PRO A 9 -10.37 6.19 4.78
C PRO A 9 -11.08 6.46 3.45
N ALA A 10 -12.17 5.72 3.20
CA ALA A 10 -13.01 5.85 2.00
C ALA A 10 -12.24 5.73 0.66
N CYS A 11 -11.17 4.94 0.63
CA CYS A 11 -10.33 4.72 -0.55
C CYS A 11 -10.63 3.37 -1.23
N VAL A 12 -11.38 3.40 -2.33
CA VAL A 12 -11.77 2.18 -3.08
C VAL A 12 -10.55 1.37 -3.54
N GLN A 13 -9.50 2.02 -4.03
CA GLN A 13 -8.28 1.33 -4.46
C GLN A 13 -7.51 0.70 -3.30
N CYS A 14 -7.60 1.29 -2.11
CA CYS A 14 -6.98 0.74 -0.91
C CYS A 14 -7.68 -0.56 -0.50
N THR A 15 -9.01 -0.56 -0.47
CA THR A 15 -9.81 -1.77 -0.23
C THR A 15 -9.57 -2.85 -1.29
N ALA A 16 -9.41 -2.47 -2.56
CA ALA A 16 -9.08 -3.43 -3.63
C ALA A 16 -7.69 -4.06 -3.44
N THR A 17 -6.71 -3.25 -3.02
CA THR A 17 -5.35 -3.70 -2.74
C THR A 17 -5.29 -4.67 -1.57
N THR A 18 -5.89 -4.33 -0.43
CA THR A 18 -5.91 -5.20 0.75
C THR A 18 -6.63 -6.52 0.45
N ARG A 19 -7.77 -6.50 -0.23
CA ARG A 19 -8.48 -7.72 -0.66
C ARG A 19 -7.64 -8.61 -1.57
N ALA A 20 -6.87 -8.03 -2.49
CA ALA A 20 -6.01 -8.80 -3.38
C ALA A 20 -4.83 -9.43 -2.64
N LEU A 21 -4.28 -8.74 -1.63
CA LEU A 21 -3.26 -9.27 -0.74
C LEU A 21 -3.84 -10.41 0.14
N ASP A 22 -5.02 -10.21 0.72
CA ASP A 22 -5.74 -11.22 1.51
C ASP A 22 -6.00 -12.49 0.69
N ALA A 23 -6.46 -12.33 -0.56
CA ALA A 23 -6.74 -13.45 -1.46
C ALA A 23 -5.48 -14.26 -1.82
N ARG A 24 -4.29 -13.66 -1.73
CA ARG A 24 -3.01 -14.37 -1.90
C ARG A 24 -2.51 -15.01 -0.61
N GLY A 25 -3.10 -14.67 0.54
CA GLY A 25 -2.61 -15.11 1.85
C GLY A 25 -1.27 -14.49 2.24
N VAL A 26 -0.89 -13.35 1.67
CA VAL A 26 0.34 -12.64 2.06
C VAL A 26 0.08 -11.75 3.27
N SER A 27 0.99 -11.74 4.24
CA SER A 27 0.90 -10.85 5.40
C SER A 27 1.35 -9.44 5.04
N TYR A 28 0.61 -8.45 5.53
CA TYR A 28 0.94 -7.03 5.33
C TYR A 28 0.46 -6.20 6.52
N GLU A 29 1.05 -5.02 6.67
CA GLU A 29 0.61 -4.00 7.60
C GLU A 29 -0.14 -2.90 6.87
N ILE A 30 -1.14 -2.30 7.52
CA ILE A 30 -1.85 -1.13 7.00
C ILE A 30 -1.46 0.07 7.84
N VAL A 31 -1.05 1.15 7.19
CA VAL A 31 -0.81 2.45 7.82
C VAL A 31 -1.82 3.46 7.27
N ASP A 32 -2.62 4.07 8.15
CA ASP A 32 -3.55 5.13 7.77
C ASP A 32 -2.82 6.48 7.70
N LEU A 33 -2.63 6.99 6.49
CA LEU A 33 -1.96 8.25 6.21
C LEU A 33 -2.65 9.47 6.84
N THR A 34 -3.93 9.36 7.19
CA THR A 34 -4.65 10.46 7.86
C THR A 34 -4.36 10.54 9.35
N GLN A 35 -3.83 9.47 9.94
CA GLN A 35 -3.52 9.37 11.37
C GLN A 35 -2.02 9.39 11.65
N ASP A 36 -1.19 9.24 10.61
CA ASP A 36 0.27 9.22 10.71
C ASP A 36 0.91 10.27 9.78
N PRO A 37 1.24 11.47 10.32
CA PRO A 37 1.91 12.52 9.56
C PRO A 37 3.29 12.11 9.05
N ALA A 38 4.04 11.29 9.79
CA ALA A 38 5.38 10.86 9.39
C ALA A 38 5.30 9.89 8.20
N ALA A 39 4.33 8.96 8.22
CA ALA A 39 4.03 8.14 7.05
C ALA A 39 3.63 9.01 5.86
N MET A 40 2.74 9.99 6.05
CA MET A 40 2.32 10.91 5.00
C MET A 40 3.50 11.69 4.38
N GLU A 41 4.45 12.16 5.18
CA GLU A 41 5.68 12.80 4.71
C GLU A 41 6.56 11.84 3.92
N LEU A 42 6.74 10.60 4.40
CA LEU A 42 7.50 9.57 3.69
C LEU A 42 6.92 9.33 2.29
N VAL A 43 5.61 9.10 2.18
CA VAL A 43 4.97 8.77 0.90
C VAL A 43 5.03 9.96 -0.08
N GLN A 44 4.89 11.19 0.42
CA GLN A 44 5.07 12.39 -0.38
C GLN A 44 6.53 12.63 -0.78
N GLY A 45 7.49 12.31 0.09
CA GLY A 45 8.93 12.38 -0.19
C GLY A 45 9.36 11.43 -1.31
N LEU A 46 8.67 10.29 -1.46
CA LEU A 46 8.82 9.37 -2.60
C LEU A 46 8.14 9.88 -3.88
N GLY A 47 7.48 11.03 -3.85
CA GLY A 47 6.82 11.67 -4.99
C GLY A 47 5.39 11.22 -5.25
N TYR A 48 4.82 10.36 -4.41
CA TYR A 48 3.46 9.88 -4.58
C TYR A 48 2.43 10.87 -4.07
N ARG A 49 1.32 10.96 -4.80
CA ARG A 49 0.19 11.85 -4.49
C ARG A 49 -1.15 11.12 -4.38
N GLN A 50 -1.14 9.80 -4.53
CA GLN A 50 -2.35 8.97 -4.49
C GLN A 50 -2.15 7.79 -3.53
N ALA A 51 -3.25 7.33 -2.96
CA ALA A 51 -3.31 6.13 -2.13
C ALA A 51 -4.03 4.99 -2.90
N PRO A 52 -3.72 3.72 -2.62
CA PRO A 52 -2.71 3.27 -1.67
C PRO A 52 -1.28 3.44 -2.21
N VAL A 53 -0.29 3.46 -1.32
CA VAL A 53 1.10 3.16 -1.69
C VAL A 53 1.49 1.86 -1.00
N VAL A 54 2.04 0.92 -1.77
CA VAL A 54 2.50 -0.37 -1.25
C VAL A 54 4.02 -0.37 -1.32
N MET A 55 4.66 -0.61 -0.17
CA MET A 55 6.08 -0.92 -0.07
C MET A 55 6.21 -2.43 0.16
N ALA A 56 7.02 -3.11 -0.63
CA ALA A 56 7.26 -4.55 -0.57
C ALA A 56 8.76 -4.83 -0.77
N GLY A 57 9.52 -4.81 0.32
CA GLY A 57 10.99 -4.85 0.24
C GLY A 57 11.53 -3.60 -0.46
N ASP A 58 12.31 -3.80 -1.52
CA ASP A 58 12.89 -2.71 -2.32
C ASP A 58 11.90 -2.15 -3.38
N ASP A 59 10.83 -2.89 -3.67
CA ASP A 59 9.81 -2.47 -4.63
C ASP A 59 8.74 -1.63 -3.96
N HIS A 60 8.29 -0.59 -4.65
CA HIS A 60 7.13 0.18 -4.22
C HIS A 60 6.36 0.81 -5.36
N TRP A 61 5.04 0.95 -5.18
CA TRP A 61 4.15 1.52 -6.18
C TRP A 61 2.94 2.21 -5.55
N ALA A 62 2.28 3.05 -6.36
CA ALA A 62 1.03 3.70 -5.98
C ALA A 62 -0.17 3.18 -6.79
N GLY A 63 -1.35 3.23 -6.18
CA GLY A 63 -2.60 2.77 -6.74
C GLY A 63 -2.78 1.26 -6.67
N PHE A 64 -3.97 0.79 -7.07
CA PHE A 64 -4.25 -0.64 -7.16
C PHE A 64 -3.54 -1.27 -8.37
N ARG A 65 -2.56 -2.13 -8.11
CA ARG A 65 -1.73 -2.82 -9.12
C ARG A 65 -1.77 -4.34 -8.94
N PRO A 66 -2.80 -5.03 -9.47
CA PRO A 66 -2.94 -6.48 -9.33
C PRO A 66 -1.80 -7.25 -9.99
N ASP A 67 -1.13 -6.67 -10.99
CA ASP A 67 0.04 -7.24 -11.64
C ASP A 67 1.27 -7.28 -10.72
N MET A 68 1.50 -6.24 -9.92
CA MET A 68 2.58 -6.17 -8.93
C MET A 68 2.28 -7.06 -7.72
N ILE A 69 1.04 -6.95 -7.21
CA ILE A 69 0.53 -7.85 -6.15
C ILE A 69 0.66 -9.32 -6.60
N GLY A 70 0.43 -9.57 -7.90
CA GLY A 70 0.62 -10.81 -8.63
C GLY A 70 1.96 -11.53 -8.39
N ARG A 71 3.00 -10.80 -8.04
CA ARG A 71 4.39 -11.30 -7.94
C ARG A 71 4.86 -11.54 -6.51
N LEU A 72 4.08 -11.16 -5.50
CA LEU A 72 4.48 -11.23 -4.09
C LEU A 72 4.39 -12.67 -3.55
N SER A 73 5.47 -13.18 -2.95
CA SER A 73 5.55 -14.54 -2.37
C SER A 73 5.65 -14.51 -0.86
#